data_AF-A0A1N6J6Q7-F1
#
_entry.id   AF-A0A1N6J6Q7-F1
#
_cell.length_a   1.000
_cell.length_b   1.000
_cell.length_c   1.000
_cell.angle_alpha   90.00
_cell.angle_beta   90.00
_cell.angle_gamma   90.00
#
_symmetry.space_group_name_H-M   'P 1'
#
loop_
_entity.id
_entity.type
_entity.pdbx_description
1 polymer ?
#
loop_
_entity_poly.entity_id
_entity_poly.type
_entity_poly.pdbx_seq_one_letter_code
_entity_poly.pdbx_strand_id
1 'polypeptide(L)'
;MKLKKMMKNFVFILLGIAVSTLISTHFVKDKSVYGYIEPVTLLPDAIPVMAKLDTGAVTASISAKDIHIYKKNDKEYVKFEVSHPDIQQAPVYNLPVVGFSKIKNRASEGTMEEGELESYDLRPIVKMSIYFDGEPHNVKVNLIDRSHFSTPMLLGRKILEKLNVVVDGAIENSI
;
A
#
# COMPACT_ATOMS: atom_id res chain seq x y z
N MET A 1 -29.20 -26.20 61.07
CA MET A 1 -28.92 -24.81 60.60
C MET A 1 -27.49 -24.57 60.07
N LYS A 2 -26.48 -25.41 60.40
CA LYS A 2 -25.09 -25.25 59.91
C LYS A 2 -24.87 -25.68 58.44
N LEU A 3 -25.60 -26.69 57.95
CA LEU A 3 -25.41 -27.27 56.62
C LEU A 3 -25.79 -26.32 55.46
N LYS A 4 -26.88 -25.56 55.61
CA LYS A 4 -27.33 -24.55 54.60
C LYS A 4 -26.35 -23.38 54.44
N LYS A 5 -25.63 -23.00 55.50
CA LYS A 5 -24.64 -21.92 55.48
C LYS A 5 -23.36 -22.34 54.74
N MET A 6 -22.98 -23.60 54.89
CA MET A 6 -21.83 -24.21 54.22
C MET A 6 -22.01 -24.31 52.70
N MET A 7 -23.20 -24.73 52.24
CA MET A 7 -23.53 -24.79 50.82
C MET A 7 -23.57 -23.41 50.16
N LYS A 8 -24.05 -22.38 50.89
CA LYS A 8 -24.13 -21.01 50.35
C LYS A 8 -22.74 -20.42 50.10
N ASN A 9 -21.78 -20.67 50.99
CA ASN A 9 -20.39 -20.23 50.80
C ASN A 9 -19.69 -21.00 49.67
N PHE A 10 -20.03 -22.26 49.45
CA PHE A 10 -19.50 -23.06 48.33
C PHE A 10 -20.00 -22.57 46.97
N VAL A 11 -21.27 -22.14 46.88
CA VAL A 11 -21.84 -21.55 45.65
C VAL A 11 -21.17 -20.22 45.31
N PHE A 12 -20.84 -19.37 46.30
CA PHE A 12 -20.10 -18.13 46.06
C PHE A 12 -18.64 -18.37 45.64
N ILE A 13 -17.99 -19.44 46.15
CA ILE A 13 -16.62 -19.81 45.74
C ILE A 13 -16.61 -20.39 44.32
N LEU A 14 -17.60 -21.21 43.93
CA LEU A 14 -17.73 -21.68 42.54
C LEU A 14 -18.03 -20.56 41.55
N LEU A 15 -18.85 -19.56 41.96
CA LEU A 15 -19.16 -18.41 41.11
C LEU A 15 -17.97 -17.45 40.96
N GLY A 16 -17.09 -17.36 41.98
CA GLY A 16 -15.87 -16.57 41.91
C GLY A 16 -14.80 -17.15 40.97
N ILE A 17 -14.71 -18.48 40.85
CA ILE A 17 -13.73 -19.15 39.99
C ILE A 17 -14.18 -19.17 38.51
N ALA A 18 -15.49 -19.16 38.25
CA ALA A 18 -16.04 -19.12 36.89
C ALA A 18 -15.82 -17.76 36.17
N VAL A 19 -15.47 -16.70 36.90
CA VAL A 19 -15.25 -15.35 36.32
C VAL A 19 -13.78 -15.11 35.95
N SER A 20 -12.84 -15.92 36.46
CA SER A 20 -11.39 -15.74 36.23
C SER A 20 -10.83 -16.34 34.94
N THR A 21 -11.64 -17.00 34.11
CA THR A 21 -11.18 -17.59 32.83
C THR A 21 -11.78 -16.88 31.62
N LEU A 22 -11.80 -15.56 31.61
CA LEU A 22 -11.83 -14.79 30.37
C LEU A 22 -10.39 -14.60 29.90
N ILE A 23 -9.78 -15.69 29.43
CA ILE A 23 -8.55 -15.59 28.64
C ILE A 23 -9.01 -14.93 27.33
N SER A 24 -8.80 -13.62 27.21
CA SER A 24 -8.90 -12.92 25.94
C SER A 24 -7.87 -13.53 25.00
N THR A 25 -8.26 -14.54 24.23
CA THR A 25 -7.46 -15.02 23.11
C THR A 25 -7.42 -13.88 22.10
N HIS A 26 -6.35 -13.10 22.13
CA HIS A 26 -6.04 -12.20 21.03
C HIS A 26 -5.79 -13.08 19.81
N PHE A 27 -6.79 -13.15 18.91
CA PHE A 27 -6.56 -13.65 17.56
C PHE A 27 -5.58 -12.70 16.89
N VAL A 28 -4.29 -13.05 16.95
CA VAL A 28 -3.29 -12.46 16.06
C VAL A 28 -3.65 -13.01 14.68
N LYS A 29 -4.19 -12.15 13.81
CA LYS A 29 -4.34 -12.51 12.40
C LYS A 29 -2.92 -12.78 11.89
N ASP A 30 -2.63 -14.04 11.58
CA ASP A 30 -1.35 -14.40 10.98
C ASP A 30 -1.11 -13.53 9.75
N LYS A 31 0.13 -13.07 9.60
CA LYS A 31 0.52 -12.26 8.47
C LYS A 31 0.46 -13.12 7.21
N SER A 32 -0.16 -12.62 6.15
CA SER A 32 -0.10 -13.28 4.86
C SER A 32 1.33 -13.16 4.31
N VAL A 33 1.89 -14.26 3.82
CA VAL A 33 3.20 -14.28 3.15
C VAL A 33 2.94 -14.26 1.66
N TYR A 34 3.53 -13.30 0.95
CA TYR A 34 3.49 -13.22 -0.51
C TYR A 34 4.90 -13.13 -1.08
N GLY A 35 5.04 -13.47 -2.36
CA GLY A 35 6.25 -13.25 -3.12
C GLY A 35 6.59 -11.77 -3.31
N TYR A 36 7.82 -11.50 -3.75
CA TYR A 36 8.28 -10.13 -3.96
C TYR A 36 7.72 -9.50 -5.25
N ILE A 37 7.13 -10.32 -6.13
CA ILE A 37 6.36 -9.90 -7.31
C ILE A 37 5.01 -10.62 -7.26
N GLU A 38 3.93 -9.84 -7.32
CA GLU A 38 2.55 -10.37 -7.31
C GLU A 38 1.67 -9.65 -8.33
N PRO A 39 0.66 -10.34 -8.90
CA PRO A 39 -0.35 -9.69 -9.71
C PRO A 39 -1.27 -8.82 -8.84
N VAL A 40 -1.60 -7.64 -9.35
CA VAL A 40 -2.66 -6.78 -8.82
C VAL A 40 -3.57 -6.34 -9.96
N THR A 41 -4.83 -6.02 -9.66
CA THR A 41 -5.74 -5.49 -10.69
C THR A 41 -6.05 -4.03 -10.42
N LEU A 42 -5.84 -3.15 -11.40
CA LEU A 42 -6.27 -1.77 -11.33
C LEU A 42 -7.79 -1.69 -11.50
N LEU A 43 -8.46 -1.00 -10.58
CA LEU A 43 -9.90 -0.76 -10.61
C LEU A 43 -10.18 0.70 -11.01
N PRO A 44 -11.31 0.97 -11.69
CA PRO A 44 -12.41 0.04 -12.02
C PRO A 44 -12.21 -0.76 -13.31
N ASP A 45 -11.18 -0.47 -14.10
CA ASP A 45 -11.04 -0.98 -15.47
C ASP A 45 -10.65 -2.47 -15.56
N ALA A 46 -10.46 -3.12 -14.42
CA ALA A 46 -10.09 -4.53 -14.29
C ALA A 46 -8.79 -4.90 -15.04
N ILE A 47 -7.79 -4.01 -14.99
CA ILE A 47 -6.54 -4.19 -15.72
C ILE A 47 -5.50 -4.88 -14.83
N PRO A 48 -5.09 -6.12 -15.14
CA PRO A 48 -4.05 -6.80 -14.37
C PRO A 48 -2.68 -6.18 -14.67
N VAL A 49 -1.90 -5.96 -13.62
CA VAL A 49 -0.53 -5.46 -13.70
C VAL A 49 0.35 -6.18 -12.68
N MET A 50 1.63 -6.34 -12.98
CA MET A 50 2.59 -6.89 -12.02
C MET A 50 3.05 -5.81 -11.03
N ALA A 51 3.02 -6.13 -9.75
CA ALA A 51 3.48 -5.26 -8.68
C ALA A 51 4.66 -5.87 -7.94
N LYS A 52 5.73 -5.09 -7.79
CA LYS A 52 6.82 -5.44 -6.86
C LYS A 52 6.43 -5.05 -5.43
N LEU A 53 6.44 -6.00 -4.51
CA LEU A 53 6.24 -5.77 -3.08
C LEU A 53 7.58 -5.38 -2.46
N ASP A 54 7.78 -4.09 -2.22
CA ASP A 54 9.09 -3.52 -1.93
C ASP A 54 9.16 -2.96 -0.50
N THR A 55 9.77 -3.74 0.40
CA THR A 55 10.00 -3.33 1.79
C THR A 55 11.05 -2.21 1.92
N GLY A 56 11.86 -1.96 0.88
CA GLY A 56 12.83 -0.85 0.83
C GLY A 56 12.17 0.51 0.54
N ALA A 57 10.98 0.52 -0.05
CA ALA A 57 10.26 1.74 -0.39
C ALA A 57 9.20 2.10 0.67
N VAL A 58 9.02 3.40 0.95
CA VAL A 58 7.99 3.87 1.88
C VAL A 58 6.61 3.94 1.20
N THR A 59 6.56 4.47 -0.02
CA THR A 59 5.33 4.78 -0.76
C THR A 59 5.22 3.92 -2.01
N ALA A 60 3.99 3.67 -2.44
CA ALA A 60 3.73 2.99 -3.71
C ALA A 60 3.96 3.91 -4.92
N SER A 61 4.19 3.32 -6.10
CA SER A 61 4.29 4.01 -7.38
C SER A 61 3.70 3.19 -8.52
N ILE A 62 3.28 3.87 -9.57
CA ILE A 62 2.74 3.25 -10.80
C ILE A 62 3.40 3.91 -12.02
N SER A 63 3.70 3.09 -13.02
CA SER A 63 4.24 3.55 -14.30
C SER A 63 3.20 4.42 -15.00
N ALA A 64 3.54 5.68 -15.24
CA ALA A 64 2.64 6.64 -15.85
C ALA A 64 3.37 7.53 -16.87
N LYS A 65 2.71 7.81 -17.98
CA LYS A 65 3.14 8.72 -19.06
C LYS A 65 2.09 9.79 -19.30
N ASP A 66 2.45 10.80 -20.10
CA ASP A 66 1.59 11.94 -20.46
C ASP A 66 0.94 12.62 -19.25
N ILE A 67 1.74 12.78 -18.19
CA ILE A 67 1.31 13.34 -16.91
C ILE A 67 1.06 14.84 -17.07
N HIS A 68 -0.20 15.22 -17.11
CA HIS A 68 -0.64 16.61 -17.27
C HIS A 68 -1.42 17.07 -16.04
N ILE A 69 -0.77 17.91 -15.21
CA ILE A 69 -1.38 18.52 -14.02
C ILE A 69 -2.11 19.80 -14.44
N TYR A 70 -3.33 19.98 -13.94
CA TYR A 70 -4.13 21.18 -14.17
C TYR A 70 -4.97 21.53 -12.95
N LYS A 71 -5.48 22.77 -12.91
CA LYS A 71 -6.29 23.29 -11.80
C LYS A 71 -7.74 23.48 -12.25
N LYS A 72 -8.70 22.98 -11.46
CA LYS A 72 -10.15 23.16 -11.67
C LYS A 72 -10.83 23.47 -10.34
N ASN A 73 -11.56 24.58 -10.26
CA ASN A 73 -12.28 25.02 -9.04
C ASN A 73 -11.38 25.01 -7.80
N ASP A 74 -10.20 25.61 -7.91
CA ASP A 74 -9.16 25.65 -6.88
C ASP A 74 -8.60 24.31 -6.38
N LYS A 75 -8.85 23.22 -7.09
CA LYS A 75 -8.28 21.90 -6.82
C LYS A 75 -7.39 21.44 -7.96
N GLU A 76 -6.29 20.78 -7.61
CA GLU A 76 -5.37 20.18 -8.57
C GLU A 76 -5.86 18.79 -9.00
N TYR A 77 -5.77 18.57 -10.30
CA TYR A 77 -6.07 17.32 -10.97
C TYR A 77 -4.89 16.93 -11.84
N VAL A 78 -4.78 15.65 -12.14
CA VAL A 78 -3.77 15.13 -13.07
C VAL A 78 -4.43 14.14 -14.02
N LYS A 79 -4.22 14.37 -15.31
CA LYS A 79 -4.52 13.43 -16.38
C LYS A 79 -3.24 12.66 -16.71
N PHE A 80 -3.31 11.34 -16.83
CA PHE A 80 -2.14 10.51 -17.12
C PHE A 80 -2.56 9.17 -17.75
N GLU A 81 -1.65 8.54 -18.46
CA GLU A 81 -1.78 7.19 -18.99
C GLU A 81 -0.97 6.21 -18.12
N VAL A 82 -1.55 5.09 -17.68
CA VAL A 82 -0.77 4.00 -17.08
C VAL A 82 -0.14 3.19 -18.19
N SER A 83 1.18 3.29 -18.33
CA SER A 83 1.91 2.81 -19.50
C SER A 83 3.17 2.06 -19.09
N HIS A 84 3.32 0.84 -19.57
CA HIS A 84 4.47 -0.05 -19.33
C HIS A 84 4.54 -1.08 -20.47
N PRO A 85 5.73 -1.60 -20.85
CA PRO A 85 5.83 -2.63 -21.90
C PRO A 85 4.90 -3.84 -21.70
N ASP A 86 4.63 -4.21 -20.45
CA ASP A 86 3.76 -5.34 -20.11
C ASP A 86 2.25 -5.02 -20.13
N ILE A 87 1.88 -3.76 -20.35
CA ILE A 87 0.48 -3.29 -20.35
C ILE A 87 0.03 -3.11 -21.79
N GLN A 88 -0.86 -4.00 -22.25
CA GLN A 88 -1.38 -3.99 -23.63
C GLN A 88 -2.36 -2.84 -23.88
N GLN A 89 -3.24 -2.58 -22.91
CA GLN A 89 -4.21 -1.49 -22.95
C GLN A 89 -3.79 -0.47 -21.90
N ALA A 90 -3.34 0.70 -22.34
CA ALA A 90 -2.86 1.74 -21.47
C ALA A 90 -4.04 2.65 -21.03
N PRO A 91 -4.62 2.44 -19.82
CA PRO A 91 -5.79 3.20 -19.40
C PRO A 91 -5.38 4.65 -19.10
N VAL A 92 -6.29 5.56 -19.41
CA VAL A 92 -6.12 6.98 -19.12
C VAL A 92 -6.97 7.35 -17.92
N TYR A 93 -6.34 7.92 -16.90
CA TYR A 93 -6.99 8.40 -15.69
C TYR A 93 -7.00 9.93 -15.62
N ASN A 94 -7.99 10.47 -14.94
CA ASN A 94 -8.05 11.87 -14.54
C ASN A 94 -8.48 11.97 -13.09
N LEU A 95 -7.51 12.15 -12.20
CA LEU A 95 -7.71 12.01 -10.75
C LEU A 95 -7.28 13.28 -10.01
N PRO A 96 -7.89 13.58 -8.84
CA PRO A 96 -7.43 14.65 -7.98
C PRO A 96 -6.02 14.34 -7.45
N VAL A 97 -5.16 15.36 -7.44
CA VAL A 97 -3.85 15.27 -6.80
C VAL A 97 -4.06 15.35 -5.29
N VAL A 98 -3.45 14.42 -4.55
CA VAL A 98 -3.52 14.35 -3.08
C VAL A 98 -2.20 14.71 -2.40
N GLY A 99 -1.19 15.10 -3.18
CA GLY A 99 0.10 15.58 -2.71
C GLY A 99 1.18 15.48 -3.78
N PHE A 100 2.40 15.85 -3.42
CA PHE A 100 3.59 15.71 -4.26
C PHE A 100 4.73 15.08 -3.48
N SER A 101 5.47 14.17 -4.13
CA SER A 101 6.77 13.72 -3.61
C SER A 101 7.89 14.57 -4.22
N LYS A 102 8.84 15.01 -3.39
CA LYS A 102 10.06 15.68 -3.85
C LYS A 102 11.15 14.64 -4.08
N ILE A 103 11.73 14.62 -5.27
CA ILE A 103 12.85 13.76 -5.62
C ILE A 103 14.07 14.65 -5.80
N LYS A 104 15.14 14.36 -5.05
CA LYS A 104 16.41 15.07 -5.21
C LYS A 104 17.04 14.63 -6.54
N ASN A 105 17.33 15.57 -7.43
CA ASN A 105 18.06 15.27 -8.66
C ASN A 105 19.53 15.05 -8.30
N ARG A 106 20.05 13.84 -8.53
CA ARG A 106 21.47 13.51 -8.34
C ARG A 106 22.34 13.89 -9.56
N ALA A 107 21.71 14.38 -10.63
CA ALA A 107 22.40 14.75 -11.87
C ALA A 107 23.34 15.98 -11.71
N SER A 108 23.23 16.73 -10.62
CA SER A 108 24.14 17.83 -10.31
C SER A 108 25.44 17.39 -9.61
N GLU A 109 25.64 16.11 -9.25
CA GLU A 109 26.88 15.68 -8.57
C GLU A 109 28.14 15.70 -9.47
N GLY A 110 28.01 15.89 -10.79
CA GLY A 110 29.15 15.86 -11.73
C GLY A 110 29.77 17.20 -12.09
N THR A 111 29.06 18.32 -11.87
CA THR A 111 29.49 19.67 -12.23
C THR A 111 28.69 20.65 -11.38
N MET A 112 28.95 20.67 -10.07
CA MET A 112 28.43 21.75 -9.23
C MET A 112 29.32 22.98 -9.45
N GLU A 113 28.89 23.91 -10.30
CA GLU A 113 29.33 25.29 -10.14
C GLU A 113 28.72 25.85 -8.85
N GLU A 114 29.51 26.66 -8.13
CA GLU A 114 29.14 27.24 -6.84
C GLU A 114 27.93 28.18 -7.00
N GLY A 115 26.72 27.65 -6.85
CA GLY A 115 25.48 28.43 -6.98
C GLY A 115 24.24 27.69 -7.52
N GLU A 116 24.35 26.44 -7.97
CA GLU A 116 23.18 25.70 -8.45
C GLU A 116 22.22 25.34 -7.30
N LEU A 117 21.04 25.98 -7.29
CA LEU A 117 19.92 25.64 -6.42
C LEU A 117 19.52 24.17 -6.67
N GLU A 118 19.53 23.38 -5.60
CA GLU A 118 19.02 22.00 -5.56
C GLU A 118 17.69 21.87 -6.32
N SER A 119 17.73 21.30 -7.53
CA SER A 119 16.53 21.07 -8.32
C SER A 119 15.82 19.81 -7.83
N TYR A 120 14.52 19.94 -7.52
CA TYR A 120 13.68 18.82 -7.11
C TYR A 120 12.70 18.49 -8.21
N ASP A 121 12.66 17.22 -8.61
CA ASP A 121 11.58 16.70 -9.44
C ASP A 121 10.36 16.45 -8.56
N LEU A 122 9.27 17.17 -8.82
CA LEU A 122 7.98 16.98 -8.16
C LEU A 122 7.18 15.91 -8.90
N ARG A 123 6.79 14.87 -8.18
CA ARG A 123 5.90 13.82 -8.72
C ARG A 123 4.53 13.90 -8.07
N PRO A 124 3.44 14.00 -8.84
CA PRO A 124 2.09 14.03 -8.27
C PRO A 124 1.73 12.69 -7.65
N ILE A 125 0.96 12.76 -6.57
CA ILE A 125 0.41 11.62 -5.85
C ILE A 125 -1.09 11.59 -6.08
N VAL A 126 -1.62 10.43 -6.46
CA VAL A 126 -3.06 10.19 -6.61
C VAL A 126 -3.51 9.03 -5.72
N LYS A 127 -4.81 8.91 -5.49
CA LYS A 127 -5.40 7.70 -4.89
C LYS A 127 -5.93 6.81 -6.02
N MET A 128 -5.43 5.58 -6.09
CA MET A 128 -5.93 4.56 -7.02
C MET A 128 -6.46 3.37 -6.22
N SER A 129 -7.48 2.71 -6.77
CA SER A 129 -8.01 1.48 -6.20
C SER A 129 -7.38 0.29 -6.91
N ILE A 130 -6.89 -0.67 -6.15
CA ILE A 130 -6.40 -1.96 -6.66
C ILE A 130 -7.20 -3.09 -6.07
N TYR A 131 -7.29 -4.22 -6.75
CA TYR A 131 -7.73 -5.49 -6.18
C TYR A 131 -6.49 -6.34 -5.89
N PHE A 132 -6.37 -6.82 -4.65
CA PHE A 132 -5.26 -7.64 -4.19
C PHE A 132 -5.74 -8.51 -3.03
N ASP A 133 -5.39 -9.80 -3.05
CA ASP A 133 -5.78 -10.78 -2.03
C ASP A 133 -7.31 -10.82 -1.78
N GLY A 134 -8.09 -10.90 -2.85
CA GLY A 134 -9.55 -11.03 -2.76
C GLY A 134 -10.31 -9.76 -2.38
N GLU A 135 -9.63 -8.64 -2.15
CA GLU A 135 -10.25 -7.41 -1.62
C GLU A 135 -9.78 -6.14 -2.37
N PRO A 136 -10.64 -5.11 -2.51
CA PRO A 136 -10.25 -3.82 -3.07
C PRO A 136 -9.56 -2.92 -2.02
N HIS A 137 -8.45 -2.31 -2.41
CA HIS A 137 -7.64 -1.42 -1.58
C HIS A 137 -7.38 -0.08 -2.25
N ASN A 138 -7.68 1.01 -1.53
CA ASN A 138 -7.25 2.34 -1.93
C ASN A 138 -5.80 2.61 -1.52
N VAL A 139 -4.97 2.97 -2.50
CA VAL A 139 -3.52 3.18 -2.35
C VAL A 139 -3.15 4.58 -2.83
N LYS A 140 -2.29 5.27 -2.07
CA LYS A 140 -1.64 6.50 -2.55
C LYS A 140 -0.43 6.10 -3.39
N VAL A 141 -0.44 6.48 -4.66
CA VAL A 141 0.60 6.13 -5.63
C VAL A 141 1.27 7.38 -6.18
N ASN A 142 2.59 7.37 -6.26
CA ASN A 142 3.35 8.36 -7.01
C ASN A 142 3.26 8.03 -8.51
N LEU A 143 3.00 9.02 -9.34
CA LEU A 143 3.07 8.89 -10.80
C LEU A 143 4.51 9.12 -11.28
N ILE A 144 5.05 8.16 -12.02
CA ILE A 144 6.45 8.17 -12.49
C ILE A 144 6.56 7.29 -13.74
N ASP A 145 7.39 7.65 -14.71
CA ASP A 145 7.72 6.73 -15.80
C ASP A 145 8.60 5.58 -15.26
N ARG A 146 8.06 4.35 -15.28
CA ARG A 146 8.77 3.13 -14.91
C ARG A 146 8.99 2.20 -16.09
N SER A 147 8.96 2.71 -17.33
CA SER A 147 9.12 1.88 -18.53
C SER A 147 10.46 1.13 -18.62
N HIS A 148 11.47 1.51 -17.84
CA HIS A 148 12.75 0.80 -17.72
C HIS A 148 12.81 -0.22 -16.57
N PHE A 149 11.77 -0.34 -15.75
CA PHE A 149 11.71 -1.32 -14.67
C PHE A 149 11.01 -2.59 -15.16
N SER A 150 11.14 -3.67 -14.40
CA SER A 150 10.49 -4.96 -14.71
C SER A 150 9.01 -5.01 -14.35
N THR A 151 8.51 -4.04 -13.58
CA THR A 151 7.13 -4.04 -13.07
C THR A 151 6.52 -2.65 -13.13
N PRO A 152 5.29 -2.52 -13.66
CA PRO A 152 4.59 -1.25 -13.74
C PRO A 152 4.28 -0.69 -12.36
N MET A 153 3.95 -1.54 -11.39
CA MET A 153 3.56 -1.10 -10.04
C MET A 153 4.60 -1.49 -9.00
N LEU A 154 4.71 -0.67 -7.96
CA LEU A 154 5.47 -0.96 -6.75
C LEU A 154 4.59 -0.68 -5.53
N LEU A 155 4.49 -1.63 -4.61
CA LEU A 155 3.80 -1.51 -3.33
C LEU A 155 4.83 -1.35 -2.20
N GLY A 156 4.94 -0.14 -1.65
CA GLY A 156 5.86 0.15 -0.55
C GLY A 156 5.32 -0.24 0.83
N ARG A 157 6.15 -0.13 1.86
CA ARG A 157 5.84 -0.51 3.25
C ARG A 157 4.50 0.01 3.78
N LYS A 158 4.10 1.26 3.46
CA LYS A 158 2.82 1.80 3.96
C LYS A 158 1.59 0.98 3.56
N ILE A 159 1.58 0.43 2.35
CA ILE A 159 0.47 -0.42 1.91
C ILE A 159 0.68 -1.86 2.40
N LEU A 160 1.91 -2.39 2.40
CA LEU A 160 2.21 -3.72 2.92
C LEU A 160 1.84 -3.87 4.41
N GLU A 161 2.14 -2.86 5.22
CA GLU A 161 1.75 -2.80 6.64
C GLU A 161 0.22 -2.79 6.80
N LYS A 162 -0.49 -2.02 5.96
CA LYS A 162 -1.96 -1.97 5.97
C LYS A 162 -2.57 -3.32 5.56
N LEU A 163 -1.94 -4.02 4.64
CA LEU A 163 -2.36 -5.35 4.18
C LEU A 163 -1.90 -6.47 5.14
N ASN A 164 -1.11 -6.16 6.16
CA ASN A 164 -0.50 -7.12 7.09
C ASN A 164 0.32 -8.21 6.37
N VAL A 165 1.13 -7.80 5.39
CA VAL A 165 1.92 -8.67 4.50
C VAL A 165 3.35 -8.85 4.99
N VAL A 166 3.86 -10.08 4.88
CA VAL A 166 5.29 -10.42 4.86
C VAL A 166 5.69 -10.75 3.42
N VAL A 167 6.82 -10.21 2.99
CA VAL A 167 7.34 -10.47 1.63
C VAL A 167 8.42 -11.55 1.71
N ASP A 168 8.20 -12.65 1.01
CA ASP A 168 9.21 -13.68 0.75
C ASP A 168 9.95 -13.35 -0.55
N GLY A 169 11.24 -13.05 -0.42
CA GLY A 169 12.11 -12.71 -1.54
C GLY A 169 12.50 -13.89 -2.43
N ALA A 170 12.16 -15.13 -2.04
CA ALA A 170 12.51 -16.33 -2.79
C ALA A 170 11.43 -16.78 -3.79
N ILE A 171 10.23 -16.18 -3.75
CA ILE A 171 9.10 -16.59 -4.57
C ILE A 171 8.43 -15.41 -5.27
N GLU A 172 7.67 -15.71 -6.33
CA GLU A 172 6.84 -14.79 -7.10
C GLU A 172 5.51 -15.46 -7.42
N ASN A 173 4.45 -14.67 -7.67
CA ASN A 173 3.13 -15.17 -8.08
C ASN A 173 2.57 -16.20 -7.10
N SER A 174 2.50 -15.84 -5.82
CA SER A 174 1.97 -16.73 -4.78
C SER A 174 0.44 -16.63 -4.62
N ILE A 175 -0.19 -15.68 -5.30
CA ILE A 175 -1.66 -15.54 -5.43
C ILE A 175 -2.21 -16.35 -6.60
#